data_AF-A0A2A4R8S6-F1
#
_entry.id   AF-A0A2A4R8S6-F1
#
_cell.length_a   1.000
_cell.length_b   1.000
_cell.length_c   1.000
_cell.angle_alpha   90.00
_cell.angle_beta   90.00
_cell.angle_gamma   90.00
#
_symmetry.space_group_name_H-M   'P 1'
#
loop_
_entity.id
_entity.type
_entity.pdbx_description
1 polymer ?
#
loop_
_entity_poly.entity_id
_entity_poly.type
_entity_poly.pdbx_seq_one_letter_code
_entity_poly.pdbx_strand_id
1 'polypeptide(L)'
;MPSILKTLSISLLVLLPLSGCSTSGTSTHAGNTNSNYVSLKGDKSKRLLVQGQEYFSSQNYGLAEKHFRQAVEVRADNATAWLGLAASLDQLGRFETADRAYAQLKDLKGNNPRVLNNMGYSYLLRGDYQKARHYLNKAQNLDPSLEQAQGNLHLLEKVTS
;
A
#
# COMPACT_ATOMS: atom_id res chain seq x y z
N MET A 1 38.45 -42.66 56.85
CA MET A 1 39.57 -41.95 57.51
C MET A 1 40.44 -41.33 56.41
N PRO A 2 40.56 -40.00 56.29
CA PRO A 2 41.42 -39.39 55.28
C PRO A 2 42.83 -39.14 55.85
N SER A 3 43.86 -39.56 55.13
CA SER A 3 45.26 -39.30 55.45
C SER A 3 45.79 -38.18 54.56
N ILE A 4 46.16 -37.09 55.23
CA ILE A 4 46.90 -35.94 54.75
C ILE A 4 48.29 -36.39 54.25
N LEU A 5 48.78 -35.83 53.14
CA LEU A 5 50.20 -35.50 53.04
C LEU A 5 50.41 -34.25 52.18
N LYS A 6 51.04 -33.27 52.83
CA LYS A 6 51.46 -31.98 52.29
C LYS A 6 52.73 -32.18 51.46
N THR A 7 52.85 -31.48 50.33
CA THR A 7 54.15 -30.99 49.87
C THR A 7 54.03 -29.54 49.43
N LEU A 8 54.89 -28.74 50.04
CA LEU A 8 55.07 -27.30 49.92
C LEU A 8 56.24 -27.10 48.95
N SER A 9 56.10 -26.30 47.91
CA SER A 9 57.25 -25.69 47.19
C SER A 9 56.88 -24.31 46.67
N ILE A 10 57.82 -23.40 46.89
CA ILE A 10 57.69 -21.94 46.95
C ILE A 10 58.22 -21.31 45.65
N SER A 11 57.52 -20.26 45.21
CA SER A 11 57.93 -19.07 44.42
C SER A 11 58.54 -19.21 43.02
N LEU A 12 57.94 -18.51 42.05
CA LEU A 12 58.63 -17.38 41.41
C LEU A 12 57.65 -16.35 40.85
N LEU A 13 57.90 -15.10 41.24
CA LEU A 13 57.20 -13.87 40.88
C LEU A 13 57.75 -13.33 39.55
N VAL A 14 56.90 -13.11 38.55
CA VAL A 14 57.16 -12.12 37.48
C VAL A 14 55.85 -11.43 37.13
N LEU A 15 55.72 -10.17 37.58
CA LEU A 15 54.74 -9.21 37.09
C LEU A 15 55.24 -8.63 35.77
N LEU A 16 54.42 -8.69 34.72
CA LEU A 16 54.52 -7.80 33.57
C LEU A 16 53.13 -7.20 33.29
N PRO A 17 52.93 -5.89 33.43
CA PRO A 17 51.74 -5.23 32.92
C PRO A 17 51.88 -5.06 31.41
N LEU A 18 51.26 -5.93 30.63
CA LEU A 18 51.00 -5.63 29.22
C LEU A 18 49.71 -4.82 29.13
N SER A 19 49.90 -3.51 29.12
CA SER A 19 48.93 -2.54 28.64
C SER A 19 48.57 -2.89 27.18
N GLY A 20 47.40 -3.46 26.98
CA GLY A 20 46.85 -3.78 25.66
C GLY A 20 45.55 -3.05 25.42
N CYS A 21 45.63 -1.96 24.66
CA CYS A 21 44.57 -1.13 24.05
C CYS A 21 43.10 -1.49 24.34
N SER A 22 42.41 -0.52 24.93
CA SER A 22 40.97 -0.30 24.75
C SER A 22 40.61 -0.30 23.27
N THR A 23 39.84 -1.30 22.83
CA THR A 23 39.17 -1.24 21.54
C THR A 23 38.07 -0.19 21.63
N SER A 24 38.31 0.89 20.90
CA SER A 24 37.43 2.03 20.72
C SER A 24 36.01 1.59 20.37
N GLY A 25 35.08 2.20 21.10
CA GLY A 25 33.69 2.48 20.74
C GLY A 25 33.09 1.69 19.59
N THR A 26 32.08 0.90 19.97
CA THR A 26 30.90 0.62 19.16
C THR A 26 30.54 1.82 18.26
N SER A 27 30.93 1.77 16.99
CA SER A 27 30.19 2.49 15.96
C SER A 27 28.95 1.66 15.68
N THR A 28 27.90 2.02 16.40
CA THR A 28 26.53 1.61 16.17
C THR A 28 26.18 1.81 14.69
N HIS A 29 26.20 0.75 13.89
CA HIS A 29 25.49 0.72 12.60
C HIS A 29 23.99 0.51 12.85
N ALA A 30 23.39 1.37 13.69
CA ALA A 30 21.96 1.43 13.96
C ALA A 30 21.25 2.37 12.97
N GLY A 31 21.66 2.35 11.70
CA GLY A 31 21.31 3.36 10.71
C GLY A 31 20.92 2.85 9.33
N ASN A 32 20.46 1.60 9.18
CA ASN A 32 19.99 1.11 7.87
C ASN A 32 18.93 -0.02 7.90
N THR A 33 18.27 -0.29 9.03
CA THR A 33 17.17 -1.29 9.02
C THR A 33 15.86 -0.68 8.51
N ASN A 34 15.57 0.57 8.88
CA ASN A 34 14.34 1.27 8.48
C ASN A 34 14.32 1.63 6.98
N SER A 35 15.45 2.12 6.43
CA SER A 35 15.55 2.46 5.01
C SER A 35 15.40 1.23 4.11
N ASN A 36 16.13 0.15 4.41
CA ASN A 36 16.00 -1.12 3.69
C ASN A 36 14.57 -1.70 3.79
N TYR A 37 13.94 -1.63 4.97
CA TYR A 37 12.58 -2.12 5.15
C TYR A 37 11.53 -1.30 4.37
N VAL A 38 11.63 0.02 4.39
CA VAL A 38 10.76 0.92 3.61
C VAL A 38 10.97 0.70 2.12
N SER A 39 12.22 0.53 1.65
CA SER A 39 12.53 0.20 0.26
C SER A 39 11.92 -1.13 -0.15
N LEU A 40 12.11 -2.19 0.64
CA LEU A 40 11.54 -3.52 0.36
C LEU A 40 10.01 -3.50 0.29
N LYS A 41 9.34 -2.75 1.19
CA LYS A 41 7.89 -2.54 1.12
C LYS A 41 7.49 -1.75 -0.13
N GLY A 42 8.24 -0.71 -0.47
CA GLY A 42 8.05 0.07 -1.70
C GLY A 42 8.14 -0.80 -2.95
N ASP A 43 9.20 -1.59 -3.06
CA ASP A 43 9.45 -2.49 -4.19
C ASP A 43 8.38 -3.59 -4.29
N LYS A 44 7.99 -4.17 -3.16
CA LYS A 44 6.89 -5.14 -3.11
C LYS A 44 5.56 -4.51 -3.56
N SER A 45 5.20 -3.35 -3.01
CA SER A 45 3.95 -2.65 -3.37
C SER A 45 3.93 -2.29 -4.86
N LYS A 46 5.05 -1.80 -5.41
CA LYS A 46 5.18 -1.47 -6.83
C LYS A 46 4.98 -2.68 -7.73
N ARG A 47 5.59 -3.83 -7.41
CA ARG A 47 5.37 -5.06 -8.19
C ARG A 47 3.91 -5.53 -8.14
N LEU A 48 3.30 -5.51 -6.96
CA LEU A 48 1.89 -5.87 -6.79
C LEU A 48 0.97 -4.93 -7.59
N LEU A 49 1.26 -3.63 -7.60
CA LEU A 49 0.51 -2.66 -8.40
C LEU A 49 0.59 -2.99 -9.90
N VAL A 50 1.79 -3.25 -10.42
CA VAL A 50 2.00 -3.59 -11.84
C VAL A 50 1.25 -4.87 -12.22
N GLN A 51 1.35 -5.93 -11.40
CA GLN A 51 0.61 -7.16 -11.63
C GLN A 51 -0.91 -6.94 -11.62
N GLY A 52 -1.41 -6.12 -10.70
CA GLY A 52 -2.83 -5.74 -10.67
C GLY A 52 -3.27 -5.05 -11.96
N GLN A 53 -2.45 -4.14 -12.48
CA GLN A 53 -2.70 -3.44 -13.75
C GLN A 53 -2.67 -4.36 -14.96
N GLU A 54 -1.72 -5.30 -15.00
CA GLU A 54 -1.64 -6.32 -16.05
C GLU A 54 -2.91 -7.18 -16.08
N TYR A 55 -3.31 -7.74 -14.93
CA TYR A 55 -4.53 -8.55 -14.86
C TYR A 55 -5.79 -7.75 -15.15
N PHE A 56 -5.87 -6.50 -14.71
CA PHE A 56 -7.00 -5.63 -15.02
C PHE A 56 -7.10 -5.37 -16.52
N SER A 57 -5.97 -5.12 -17.18
CA SER A 57 -5.90 -4.89 -18.64
C SER A 57 -6.26 -6.14 -19.43
N SER A 58 -5.97 -7.33 -18.90
CA SER A 58 -6.42 -8.62 -19.43
C SER A 58 -7.85 -9.00 -19.01
N GLN A 59 -8.60 -8.07 -18.39
CA GLN A 59 -9.97 -8.28 -17.88
C GLN A 59 -10.11 -9.43 -16.85
N ASN A 60 -9.00 -9.88 -16.27
CA ASN A 60 -9.00 -10.85 -15.19
C ASN A 60 -9.17 -10.11 -13.86
N TYR A 61 -10.38 -9.62 -13.62
CA TYR A 61 -10.66 -8.74 -12.49
C TYR A 61 -10.49 -9.41 -11.13
N GLY A 62 -10.66 -10.74 -11.04
CA GLY A 62 -10.41 -11.49 -9.80
C GLY A 62 -8.94 -11.49 -9.38
N LEU A 63 -8.02 -11.71 -10.33
CA LEU A 63 -6.58 -11.61 -10.05
C LEU A 63 -6.15 -10.15 -9.87
N ALA A 64 -6.71 -9.22 -10.65
CA ALA A 64 -6.47 -7.80 -10.47
C ALA A 64 -6.81 -7.35 -9.04
N GLU A 65 -8.01 -7.71 -8.56
CA GLU A 65 -8.47 -7.43 -7.21
C GLU A 65 -7.49 -7.97 -6.16
N LYS A 66 -7.06 -9.23 -6.30
CA LYS A 66 -6.10 -9.85 -5.40
C LYS A 66 -4.80 -9.04 -5.30
N HIS A 67 -4.22 -8.67 -6.43
CA HIS A 67 -2.95 -7.95 -6.46
C HIS A 67 -3.08 -6.51 -5.96
N PHE A 68 -4.15 -5.79 -6.34
CA PHE A 68 -4.40 -4.46 -5.80
C PHE A 68 -4.67 -4.47 -4.29
N ARG A 69 -5.41 -5.46 -3.79
CA ARG A 69 -5.65 -5.64 -2.35
C ARG A 69 -4.33 -5.83 -1.59
N GLN A 70 -3.47 -6.71 -2.07
CA GLN A 70 -2.15 -6.90 -1.47
C GLN A 70 -1.30 -5.62 -1.55
N ALA A 71 -1.41 -4.84 -2.63
CA ALA A 71 -0.68 -3.59 -2.78
C ALA A 71 -1.10 -2.56 -1.71
N VAL A 72 -2.39 -2.43 -1.41
CA VAL A 72 -2.89 -1.50 -0.37
C VAL A 72 -2.62 -2.01 1.05
N GLU A 73 -2.55 -3.33 1.27
CA GLU A 73 -2.11 -3.92 2.54
C GLU A 73 -0.63 -3.61 2.83
N VAL A 74 0.22 -3.56 1.79
CA VAL A 74 1.63 -3.17 1.93
C VAL A 74 1.78 -1.66 2.08
N ARG A 75 0.98 -0.88 1.34
CA ARG A 75 0.99 0.59 1.33
C ARG A 75 -0.42 1.16 1.20
N ALA A 76 -1.03 1.47 2.34
CA ALA A 76 -2.37 2.05 2.39
C ALA A 76 -2.44 3.49 1.81
N ASP A 77 -1.30 4.16 1.61
CA ASP A 77 -1.23 5.50 1.01
C ASP A 77 -1.17 5.49 -0.53
N ASN A 78 -1.17 4.31 -1.15
CA ASN A 78 -1.12 4.18 -2.60
C ASN A 78 -2.51 4.32 -3.23
N ALA A 79 -2.86 5.55 -3.61
CA ALA A 79 -4.13 5.85 -4.25
C ALA A 79 -4.37 5.11 -5.58
N THR A 80 -3.33 4.84 -6.37
CA THR A 80 -3.48 4.09 -7.63
C THR A 80 -3.91 2.65 -7.35
N ALA A 81 -3.35 2.03 -6.31
CA ALA A 81 -3.76 0.69 -5.89
C ALA A 81 -5.20 0.65 -5.37
N TRP A 82 -5.62 1.65 -4.58
CA TRP A 82 -7.02 1.78 -4.16
C TRP A 82 -7.98 1.97 -5.33
N LEU A 83 -7.61 2.78 -6.32
CA LEU A 83 -8.41 2.96 -7.53
C LEU A 83 -8.53 1.65 -8.32
N GLY A 84 -7.42 0.94 -8.52
CA GLY A 84 -7.42 -0.36 -9.19
C GLY A 84 -8.27 -1.40 -8.44
N LEU A 85 -8.19 -1.42 -7.11
CA LEU A 85 -9.01 -2.29 -6.27
C LEU A 85 -10.50 -1.98 -6.44
N ALA A 86 -10.90 -0.71 -6.32
CA ALA A 86 -12.28 -0.29 -6.47
C ALA A 86 -12.83 -0.63 -7.85
N ALA A 87 -12.09 -0.29 -8.92
CA ALA A 87 -12.49 -0.59 -10.29
C ALA A 87 -12.59 -2.11 -10.55
N SER A 88 -11.68 -2.92 -10.01
CA SER A 88 -11.76 -4.39 -10.15
C SER A 88 -13.00 -4.95 -9.46
N LEU A 89 -13.35 -4.42 -8.28
CA LEU A 89 -14.55 -4.81 -7.54
C LEU A 89 -15.83 -4.43 -8.27
N ASP A 90 -15.87 -3.26 -8.91
CA ASP A 90 -17.00 -2.86 -9.77
C ASP A 90 -17.23 -3.83 -10.92
N GLN A 91 -16.17 -4.22 -11.62
CA GLN A 91 -16.26 -5.17 -12.73
C GLN A 91 -16.70 -6.57 -12.28
N LEU A 92 -16.47 -6.92 -11.02
CA LEU A 92 -16.93 -8.15 -10.40
C LEU A 92 -18.35 -8.03 -9.80
N GLY A 93 -18.99 -6.86 -9.88
CA GLY A 93 -20.29 -6.60 -9.26
C GLY A 93 -20.26 -6.55 -7.72
N ARG A 94 -19.09 -6.42 -7.11
CA ARG A 94 -18.88 -6.43 -5.65
C ARG A 94 -18.96 -5.02 -5.08
N PHE A 95 -20.08 -4.37 -5.35
CA PHE A 95 -20.27 -2.93 -5.20
C PHE A 95 -20.09 -2.39 -3.78
N GLU A 96 -20.51 -3.12 -2.74
CA GLU A 96 -20.35 -2.67 -1.34
C GLU A 96 -18.87 -2.62 -0.93
N THR A 97 -18.05 -3.49 -1.50
CA THR A 97 -16.61 -3.49 -1.25
C THR A 97 -15.91 -2.43 -2.11
N ALA A 98 -16.40 -2.20 -3.33
CA ALA A 98 -15.94 -1.09 -4.17
C ALA A 98 -16.15 0.26 -3.48
N ASP A 99 -17.32 0.48 -2.85
CA ASP A 99 -17.62 1.70 -2.11
C ASP A 99 -16.63 1.97 -0.97
N ARG A 100 -16.22 0.92 -0.25
CA ARG A 100 -15.19 1.05 0.80
C ARG A 100 -13.83 1.42 0.22
N ALA A 101 -13.44 0.82 -0.90
CA ALA A 101 -12.18 1.15 -1.58
C ALA A 101 -12.21 2.59 -2.14
N TYR A 102 -13.34 3.04 -2.69
CA TYR A 102 -13.53 4.43 -3.10
C TYR A 102 -13.52 5.40 -1.93
N ALA A 103 -14.06 5.04 -0.77
CA ALA A 103 -13.97 5.87 0.44
C ALA A 103 -12.52 6.08 0.85
N GLN A 104 -11.71 5.01 0.91
CA GLN A 104 -10.27 5.12 1.18
C GLN A 104 -9.55 5.99 0.14
N LEU A 105 -9.86 5.81 -1.15
CA LEU A 105 -9.29 6.64 -2.22
C LEU A 105 -9.67 8.12 -2.05
N LYS A 106 -10.91 8.41 -1.68
CA LYS A 106 -11.40 9.76 -1.43
C LYS A 106 -10.73 10.37 -0.21
N ASP A 107 -10.47 9.61 0.85
CA ASP A 107 -9.74 10.11 2.03
C ASP A 107 -8.30 10.53 1.66
N LEU A 108 -7.66 9.81 0.72
CA LEU A 108 -6.32 10.14 0.24
C LEU A 108 -6.26 11.31 -0.75
N LYS A 109 -7.33 11.53 -1.53
CA LYS A 109 -7.35 12.47 -2.68
C LYS A 109 -8.32 13.63 -2.53
N GLY A 110 -9.13 13.65 -1.48
CA GLY A 110 -10.21 14.60 -1.29
C GLY A 110 -11.22 14.56 -2.42
N ASN A 111 -11.80 15.72 -2.73
CA ASN A 111 -12.75 15.90 -3.84
C ASN A 111 -12.03 15.99 -5.20
N ASN A 112 -11.20 15.00 -5.54
CA ASN A 112 -10.57 14.95 -6.84
C ASN A 112 -11.62 14.60 -7.93
N PRO A 113 -11.71 15.36 -9.03
CA PRO A 113 -12.76 15.16 -10.03
C PRO A 113 -12.68 13.80 -10.74
N ARG A 114 -11.48 13.22 -10.93
CA ARG A 114 -11.34 11.88 -11.50
C ARG A 114 -11.85 10.79 -10.55
N VAL A 115 -11.63 10.95 -9.24
CA VAL A 115 -12.16 10.04 -8.22
C VAL A 115 -13.69 10.11 -8.21
N LEU A 116 -14.26 11.32 -8.20
CA LEU A 116 -15.70 11.53 -8.26
C LEU A 116 -16.31 10.96 -9.55
N ASN A 117 -15.65 11.13 -10.69
CA ASN A 117 -16.06 10.50 -11.94
C ASN A 117 -16.13 8.97 -11.82
N ASN A 118 -15.11 8.34 -11.25
CA ASN A 118 -15.07 6.89 -11.09
C ASN A 118 -16.15 6.38 -10.12
N MET A 119 -16.41 7.09 -9.02
CA MET A 119 -17.53 6.79 -8.15
C MET A 119 -18.87 6.93 -8.89
N GLY A 120 -19.03 7.97 -9.71
CA GLY A 120 -20.22 8.16 -10.54
C GLY A 120 -20.43 7.03 -11.53
N TYR A 121 -19.37 6.58 -12.21
CA TYR A 121 -19.40 5.43 -13.10
C TYR A 121 -19.72 4.11 -12.37
N SER A 122 -19.16 3.91 -11.17
CA SER A 122 -19.47 2.76 -10.30
C SER A 122 -20.96 2.68 -9.94
N TYR A 123 -21.60 3.83 -9.66
CA TYR A 123 -23.06 3.88 -9.45
C TYR A 123 -23.87 3.65 -10.72
N LEU A 124 -23.36 4.10 -11.88
CA LEU A 124 -23.97 3.83 -13.18
C LEU A 124 -23.98 2.32 -13.48
N LEU A 125 -22.88 1.61 -13.24
CA LEU A 125 -22.75 0.16 -13.46
C LEU A 125 -23.77 -0.67 -12.67
N ARG A 126 -24.15 -0.21 -11.48
CA ARG A 126 -25.11 -0.91 -10.60
C ARG A 126 -26.54 -0.38 -10.68
N GLY A 127 -26.83 0.54 -11.59
CA GLY A 127 -28.17 1.08 -11.82
C GLY A 127 -28.64 2.15 -10.83
N ASP A 128 -27.77 2.65 -9.94
CA ASP A 128 -28.12 3.78 -9.03
C ASP A 128 -27.90 5.10 -9.77
N TYR A 129 -28.80 5.38 -10.72
CA TYR A 129 -28.70 6.53 -11.62
C TYR A 129 -28.76 7.88 -10.91
N GLN A 130 -29.42 7.94 -9.74
CA GLN A 130 -29.48 9.15 -8.93
C GLN A 130 -28.10 9.49 -8.34
N LYS A 131 -27.41 8.52 -7.73
CA LYS A 131 -26.05 8.75 -7.25
C LYS A 131 -25.04 8.91 -8.37
N ALA A 132 -25.19 8.17 -9.48
CA ALA A 132 -24.38 8.36 -10.67
C ALA A 132 -24.40 9.83 -11.12
N ARG A 133 -25.61 10.39 -11.32
CA ARG A 133 -25.81 11.81 -11.67
C ARG A 133 -25.14 12.75 -10.68
N HIS A 134 -25.34 12.51 -9.39
CA HIS A 134 -24.79 13.33 -8.32
C HIS A 134 -23.26 13.43 -8.39
N TYR A 135 -22.57 12.30 -8.47
CA TYR A 135 -21.10 12.27 -8.48
C TYR A 135 -20.51 12.76 -9.80
N LEU A 136 -21.13 12.42 -10.93
CA LEU A 136 -20.68 12.87 -12.24
C LEU A 136 -20.83 14.39 -12.41
N ASN A 137 -21.96 14.97 -11.98
CA ASN A 137 -22.14 16.43 -11.98
C ASN A 137 -21.12 17.12 -11.07
N LYS A 138 -20.83 16.56 -9.89
CA LYS A 138 -19.77 17.10 -9.02
C LYS A 138 -18.39 17.05 -9.69
N ALA A 139 -18.07 15.96 -10.38
CA ALA A 139 -16.83 15.85 -11.12
C ALA A 139 -16.71 16.92 -12.22
N GLN A 140 -17.76 17.07 -13.04
CA GLN A 140 -17.82 18.08 -14.11
C GLN A 140 -17.79 19.52 -13.57
N ASN A 141 -18.44 19.81 -12.45
CA ASN A 141 -18.41 21.14 -11.86
C ASN A 141 -17.02 21.53 -11.34
N LEU A 142 -16.25 20.55 -10.83
CA LEU A 142 -14.89 20.78 -10.35
C LEU A 142 -13.86 20.84 -11.49
N ASP A 143 -14.09 20.08 -12.55
CA ASP A 143 -13.28 20.12 -13.76
C ASP A 143 -14.20 20.01 -15.00
N PRO A 144 -14.64 21.16 -15.55
CA PRO A 144 -15.48 21.17 -16.74
C PRO A 144 -14.81 20.57 -17.98
N SER A 145 -13.47 20.48 -18.00
CA SER A 145 -12.69 19.91 -19.10
C SER A 145 -12.50 18.39 -19.00
N LEU A 146 -13.01 17.75 -17.93
CA LEU A 146 -12.89 16.32 -17.73
C LEU A 146 -13.83 15.54 -18.67
N GLU A 147 -13.32 15.18 -19.85
CA GLU A 147 -14.05 14.46 -20.90
C GLU A 147 -14.71 13.17 -20.39
N GLN A 148 -14.07 12.44 -19.47
CA GLN A 148 -14.65 11.22 -18.90
C GLN A 148 -15.97 11.49 -18.15
N ALA A 149 -16.05 12.59 -17.41
CA ALA A 149 -17.28 12.95 -16.68
C ALA A 149 -18.39 13.33 -17.65
N GLN A 150 -18.07 14.09 -18.70
CA GLN A 150 -19.02 14.44 -19.76
C GLN A 150 -19.54 13.19 -20.49
N GLY A 151 -18.64 12.28 -20.88
CA GLY A 151 -18.99 11.02 -21.54
C GLY A 151 -19.89 10.13 -20.68
N ASN A 152 -19.59 10.03 -19.38
CA ASN A 152 -20.41 9.27 -18.45
C ASN A 152 -21.78 9.91 -18.18
N LEU A 153 -21.89 11.24 -18.15
CA LEU A 153 -23.18 11.93 -18.08
C LEU A 153 -24.01 11.69 -19.34
N HIS A 154 -23.39 11.75 -20.51
CA HIS A 154 -24.08 11.42 -21.76
C HIS A 154 -24.59 9.98 -21.78
N LEU A 155 -23.77 9.03 -21.32
CA LEU A 155 -24.18 7.63 -21.15
C LEU A 155 -25.36 7.53 -20.17
N LEU A 156 -25.30 8.25 -19.06
CA LEU A 156 -26.38 8.27 -18.06
C LEU A 156 -27.69 8.75 -18.66
N GLU A 157 -27.69 9.86 -19.41
CA GLU A 157 -28.92 10.35 -20.05
C GLU A 157 -29.53 9.30 -20.96
N LYS A 158 -28.71 8.65 -21.79
CA LYS A 158 -29.17 7.61 -22.74
C LYS A 158 -29.82 6.41 -22.08
N VAL A 159 -29.42 6.05 -20.86
CA VAL A 159 -30.01 4.91 -20.14
C VAL A 159 -31.20 5.32 -19.26
N THR A 160 -31.42 6.61 -19.06
CA THR A 160 -32.55 7.14 -18.26
C THR A 160 -33.65 7.82 -19.07
N SER A 161 -33.43 8.07 -20.36
CA SER A 161 -34.42 8.57 -21.31
C SER A 161 -35.34 7.46 -21.80
#